data_AF-A0A1M5MYU9-F1
#
_entry.id   AF-A0A1M5MYU9-F1
#
_cell.length_a   1.000
_cell.length_b   1.000
_cell.length_c   1.000
_cell.angle_alpha   90.00
_cell.angle_beta   90.00
_cell.angle_gamma   90.00
#
_symmetry.space_group_name_H-M   'P 1'
#
loop_
_entity.id
_entity.type
_entity.pdbx_description
1 polymer ?
#
loop_
_entity_poly.entity_id
_entity_poly.type
_entity_poly.pdbx_seq_one_letter_code
_entity_poly.pdbx_strand_id
1 'polypeptide(L)'
;MKFEKDTLYVWVGGSCDYGHKERAGGGAYIAETFATDSKDGVGGKIVDTYTTSDFNTKEFQMIYRAMDHVLEKFGTSECRASSKNRASSENRAGTFEKIVFLSNVQYIQNYPKPENVEIGILPYHKFPRQKEVHDMASQAMRDLRSSGEGVNT
;
A
#
# COMPACT_ATOMS: atom_id res chain seq x y z
N MET A 1 -9.93 10.67 13.24
CA MET A 1 -8.67 10.91 12.51
C MET A 1 -8.89 12.17 11.71
N LYS A 2 -7.96 13.11 11.76
CA LYS A 2 -7.97 14.31 10.91
C LYS A 2 -7.04 14.05 9.74
N PHE A 3 -7.45 14.44 8.55
CA PHE A 3 -6.65 14.43 7.33
C PHE A 3 -6.17 15.86 7.08
N GLU A 4 -4.88 16.04 6.86
CA GLU A 4 -4.20 17.32 6.79
C GLU A 4 -3.77 17.58 5.34
N LYS A 5 -3.73 18.85 4.96
CA LYS A 5 -3.08 19.26 3.70
C LYS A 5 -1.60 18.90 3.71
N ASP A 6 -0.99 18.80 2.53
CA ASP A 6 0.45 18.49 2.33
C ASP A 6 0.92 17.10 2.83
N THR A 7 -0.01 16.27 3.32
CA THR A 7 0.21 14.87 3.71
C THR A 7 -0.30 13.92 2.63
N LEU A 8 0.50 12.90 2.30
CA LEU A 8 0.06 11.77 1.47
C LEU A 8 -0.56 10.70 2.35
N TYR A 9 -1.86 10.46 2.18
CA TYR A 9 -2.55 9.36 2.85
C TYR A 9 -2.60 8.16 1.91
N VAL A 10 -2.15 7.01 2.40
CA VAL A 10 -2.03 5.79 1.61
C VAL A 10 -2.82 4.68 2.28
N TRP A 11 -3.95 4.33 1.69
CA TRP A 11 -4.71 3.15 2.08
C TRP A 11 -3.99 1.92 1.55
N VAL A 12 -3.64 0.98 2.43
CA VAL A 12 -2.90 -0.24 2.05
C VAL A 12 -3.66 -1.48 2.49
N GLY A 13 -3.67 -2.49 1.62
CA GLY A 13 -4.38 -3.74 1.82
C GLY A 13 -3.64 -4.92 1.22
N GLY A 14 -3.94 -6.11 1.77
CA GLY A 14 -3.40 -7.39 1.32
C GLY A 14 -4.52 -8.41 1.14
N SER A 15 -4.20 -9.47 0.43
CA SER A 15 -5.02 -10.67 0.28
C SER A 15 -4.12 -11.88 0.03
N CYS A 16 -4.49 -13.06 0.52
CA CYS A 16 -3.81 -14.33 0.25
C CYS A 16 -4.80 -15.49 0.24
N ASP A 17 -4.57 -16.48 -0.62
CA ASP A 17 -5.39 -17.68 -0.72
C ASP A 17 -4.81 -18.84 0.10
N TYR A 18 -4.93 -18.74 1.43
CA TYR A 18 -4.35 -19.69 2.39
C TYR A 18 -4.73 -21.18 2.20
N GLY A 19 -5.71 -21.49 1.35
CA GLY A 19 -6.11 -22.85 1.00
C GLY A 19 -5.24 -23.56 -0.05
N HIS A 20 -4.33 -22.84 -0.73
CA HIS A 20 -3.46 -23.43 -1.77
C HIS A 20 -2.01 -23.60 -1.29
N LYS A 21 -1.34 -24.64 -1.79
CA LYS A 21 0.06 -24.93 -1.47
C LYS A 21 0.98 -23.86 -2.05
N GLU A 22 0.85 -23.60 -3.35
CA GLU A 22 1.46 -22.47 -4.06
C GLU A 22 0.62 -21.22 -3.79
N ARG A 23 0.78 -20.65 -2.60
CA ARG A 23 -0.05 -19.53 -2.12
C ARG A 23 0.12 -18.30 -3.00
N ALA A 24 -0.93 -17.88 -3.67
CA ALA A 24 -1.01 -16.59 -4.32
C ALA A 24 -1.33 -15.52 -3.28
N GLY A 25 -0.67 -14.37 -3.41
CA GLY A 25 -0.98 -13.18 -2.64
C GLY A 25 -1.09 -11.96 -3.53
N GLY A 26 -1.83 -10.98 -3.05
CA GLY A 26 -1.96 -9.67 -3.66
C GLY A 26 -1.78 -8.58 -2.61
N GLY A 27 -1.20 -7.46 -3.02
CA GLY A 27 -1.03 -6.25 -2.23
C GLY A 27 -1.45 -5.06 -3.06
N ALA A 28 -2.03 -4.05 -2.43
CA ALA A 28 -2.51 -2.87 -3.14
C ALA A 28 -2.39 -1.61 -2.29
N TYR A 29 -2.35 -0.46 -2.97
CA TYR A 29 -2.61 0.81 -2.33
C TYR A 29 -3.46 1.76 -3.17
N ILE A 30 -4.11 2.68 -2.46
CA ILE A 30 -4.71 3.90 -3.01
C ILE A 30 -4.08 5.08 -2.26
N ALA A 31 -3.39 5.96 -2.99
CA ALA A 31 -2.77 7.15 -2.44
C ALA A 31 -3.61 8.38 -2.77
N GLU A 32 -3.91 9.19 -1.76
CA GLU A 32 -4.73 10.39 -1.89
C GLU A 32 -4.19 11.57 -1.06
N THR A 33 -4.52 12.77 -1.51
CA THR A 33 -4.18 14.03 -0.85
C THR A 33 -5.45 14.85 -0.63
N PHE A 34 -5.38 15.79 0.31
CA PHE A 34 -6.50 16.67 0.64
C PHE A 34 -6.12 18.12 0.36
N ALA A 35 -6.97 18.84 -0.37
CA ALA A 35 -6.74 20.26 -0.67
C ALA A 35 -6.88 21.16 0.57
N THR A 36 -7.71 20.72 1.51
CA THR A 36 -7.92 21.33 2.82
C THR A 36 -8.06 20.23 3.86
N ASP A 37 -7.87 20.56 5.13
CA ASP A 37 -8.07 19.59 6.20
C ASP A 37 -9.46 18.93 6.14
N SER A 38 -9.53 17.62 6.28
CA SER A 38 -10.77 16.83 6.30
C SER A 38 -10.92 16.07 7.62
N LYS A 39 -12.15 16.03 8.18
CA LYS A 39 -12.42 15.39 9.49
C LYS A 39 -12.85 13.94 9.38
N ASP A 40 -13.30 13.52 8.20
CA ASP A 40 -13.94 12.24 7.93
C ASP A 40 -13.31 11.49 6.75
N GLY A 41 -12.33 12.10 6.07
CA GLY A 41 -11.68 11.51 4.89
C GLY A 41 -12.47 11.74 3.60
N VAL A 42 -13.54 12.52 3.63
CA VAL A 42 -14.27 12.94 2.43
C VAL A 42 -13.49 14.05 1.72
N GLY A 43 -13.51 14.04 0.38
CA GLY A 43 -12.87 15.05 -0.46
C GLY A 43 -11.40 14.77 -0.82
N GLY A 44 -10.89 13.57 -0.50
CA GLY A 44 -9.56 13.14 -0.93
C GLY A 44 -9.46 12.99 -2.45
N LYS A 45 -8.40 13.54 -3.04
CA LYS A 45 -8.06 13.38 -4.45
C LYS A 45 -7.08 12.22 -4.60
N ILE A 46 -7.49 11.17 -5.31
CA ILE A 46 -6.57 10.07 -5.66
C ILE A 46 -5.45 10.64 -6.53
N VAL A 47 -4.21 10.41 -6.12
CA VAL A 47 -3.00 10.78 -6.86
C VAL A 47 -2.32 9.58 -7.49
N ASP A 48 -2.54 8.38 -6.93
CA ASP A 48 -1.96 7.15 -7.47
C ASP A 48 -2.65 5.90 -6.92
N THR A 49 -2.58 4.82 -7.70
CA THR A 49 -2.99 3.49 -7.28
C THR A 49 -1.98 2.46 -7.76
N TYR A 50 -1.88 1.34 -7.04
CA TYR A 50 -0.93 0.28 -7.38
C TYR A 50 -1.41 -1.07 -6.87
N THR A 51 -1.03 -2.11 -7.59
CA THR A 51 -1.24 -3.52 -7.20
C THR A 51 0.02 -4.33 -7.49
N THR A 52 0.30 -5.31 -6.64
CA THR A 52 1.34 -6.32 -6.82
C THR A 52 0.78 -7.68 -6.45
N SER A 53 1.27 -8.75 -7.06
CA SER A 53 0.91 -10.11 -6.72
C SER A 53 2.10 -11.04 -6.90
N ASP A 54 2.11 -12.15 -6.16
CA ASP A 54 3.15 -13.18 -6.26
C ASP A 54 2.66 -14.54 -5.73
N PHE A 55 3.33 -15.62 -6.13
CA PHE A 55 3.17 -16.95 -5.52
C PHE A 55 4.13 -17.13 -4.35
N ASN A 56 3.85 -18.14 -3.52
CA ASN A 56 4.67 -18.54 -2.37
C ASN A 56 4.96 -17.37 -1.41
N THR A 57 4.01 -16.45 -1.31
CA THR A 57 4.12 -15.21 -0.53
C THR A 57 3.24 -15.27 0.72
N LYS A 58 3.24 -14.18 1.50
CA LYS A 58 2.33 -13.98 2.63
C LYS A 58 1.64 -12.62 2.49
N GLU A 59 0.45 -12.49 3.05
CA GLU A 59 -0.36 -11.27 2.92
C GLU A 59 0.40 -10.02 3.37
N PHE A 60 1.06 -10.08 4.53
CA PHE A 60 1.86 -8.96 5.03
C PHE A 60 3.06 -8.61 4.13
N GLN A 61 3.66 -9.60 3.45
CA GLN A 61 4.75 -9.34 2.51
C GLN A 61 4.22 -8.56 1.31
N MET A 62 3.00 -8.83 0.87
CA MET A 62 2.38 -8.09 -0.22
C MET A 62 2.00 -6.68 0.17
N ILE A 63 1.52 -6.49 1.41
CA ILE A 63 1.30 -5.15 1.95
C ILE A 63 2.63 -4.37 2.03
N TYR A 64 3.72 -5.01 2.50
CA TYR A 64 5.04 -4.37 2.56
C TYR A 64 5.56 -3.99 1.18
N ARG A 65 5.42 -4.84 0.17
CA ARG A 65 5.80 -4.48 -1.21
C ARG A 65 5.00 -3.29 -1.74
N ALA A 66 3.71 -3.18 -1.40
CA ALA A 66 2.92 -2.01 -1.76
C ALA A 66 3.41 -0.74 -1.03
N MET A 67 3.78 -0.84 0.25
CA MET A 67 4.35 0.27 1.02
C MET A 67 5.74 0.68 0.49
N ASP A 68 6.60 -0.28 0.16
CA ASP A 68 7.91 -0.03 -0.44
C ASP A 68 7.78 0.74 -1.75
N HIS A 69 6.84 0.36 -2.62
CA HIS A 69 6.58 1.06 -3.88
C HIS A 69 6.16 2.52 -3.65
N VAL A 70 5.39 2.81 -2.60
CA VAL A 70 5.07 4.20 -2.23
C VAL A 70 6.32 4.97 -1.83
N LEU A 71 7.19 4.38 -1.00
CA LEU A 71 8.41 5.08 -0.55
C LEU A 71 9.41 5.27 -1.69
N GLU A 72 9.50 4.33 -2.63
CA GLU A 72 10.30 4.48 -3.85
C GLU A 72 9.80 5.66 -4.70
N LYS A 73 8.47 5.74 -4.90
CA LYS A 73 7.83 6.71 -5.78
C LYS A 73 7.69 8.11 -5.17
N PHE A 74 7.32 8.22 -3.89
CA PHE A 74 6.93 9.47 -3.23
C PHE A 74 7.84 9.86 -2.06
N GLY A 75 8.68 8.94 -1.58
CA GLY A 75 9.58 9.20 -0.46
C GLY A 75 10.63 10.27 -0.77
N THR A 76 11.09 10.96 0.27
CA THR A 76 12.22 11.88 0.22
C THR A 76 13.53 11.09 0.02
N SER A 77 14.64 11.78 -0.28
CA SER A 77 15.97 11.15 -0.29
C SER A 77 16.30 10.43 1.03
N GLU A 78 15.80 10.92 2.16
CA GLU A 78 15.96 10.30 3.47
C GLU A 78 15.13 9.01 3.63
N CYS A 79 13.94 8.94 3.01
CA CYS A 79 13.16 7.70 2.96
C CYS A 79 13.87 6.57 2.19
N ARG A 80 14.68 6.91 1.19
CA ARG A 80 15.34 5.94 0.29
C ARG A 80 16.56 5.25 0.91
N ALA A 81 17.13 5.77 2.00
CA ALA A 81 18.31 5.20 2.64
C ALA A 81 17.99 3.93 3.46
N SER A 82 16.73 3.74 3.88
CA SER A 82 16.29 2.55 4.63
C SER A 82 15.95 1.35 3.72
N SER A 83 15.64 1.59 2.44
CA SER A 83 15.31 0.56 1.45
C SER A 83 16.59 0.05 0.77
N LYS A 84 17.25 -0.95 1.37
CA LYS A 84 18.43 -1.57 0.76
C LYS A 84 18.04 -2.32 -0.52
N ASN A 85 18.57 -1.82 -1.63
CA ASN A 85 18.43 -2.27 -3.03
C ASN A 85 17.23 -1.65 -3.78
N ARG A 86 17.48 -0.69 -4.69
CA ARG A 86 17.25 -0.83 -6.15
C ARG A 86 17.25 0.49 -6.92
N ALA A 87 17.24 0.30 -8.24
CA ALA A 87 17.67 1.16 -9.33
C ALA A 87 16.90 2.48 -9.51
N SER A 88 17.58 3.40 -10.18
CA SER A 88 17.11 4.70 -10.64
C SER A 88 15.87 4.58 -11.55
N SER A 89 14.79 5.26 -11.19
CA SER A 89 13.67 5.50 -12.11
C SER A 89 13.31 6.98 -12.13
N GLU A 90 13.43 7.56 -13.32
CA GLU A 90 12.99 8.90 -13.69
C GLU A 90 11.48 8.89 -13.91
N ASN A 91 10.71 9.22 -12.87
CA ASN A 91 9.36 9.78 -12.95
C ASN A 91 9.00 10.31 -11.56
N ARG A 92 9.48 11.51 -11.25
CA ARG A 92 9.36 12.11 -9.91
C ARG A 92 7.98 12.74 -9.75
N ALA A 93 7.06 12.01 -9.14
CA ALA A 93 5.87 12.62 -8.55
C ALA A 93 6.28 13.47 -7.32
N GLY A 94 5.46 14.45 -6.95
CA GLY A 94 5.77 15.42 -5.89
C GLY A 94 6.23 14.76 -4.58
N THR A 95 7.25 15.34 -3.95
CA THR A 95 7.70 14.94 -2.61
C THR A 95 6.74 15.48 -1.56
N PHE A 96 6.21 14.61 -0.71
CA PHE A 96 5.34 14.99 0.40
C PHE A 96 6.15 15.14 1.70
N GLU A 97 5.79 16.10 2.55
CA GLU A 97 6.45 16.30 3.85
C GLU A 97 6.21 15.08 4.76
N LYS A 98 5.03 14.48 4.66
CA LYS A 98 4.58 13.36 5.49
C LYS A 98 3.83 12.32 4.66
N ILE A 99 4.08 11.04 4.95
CA ILE A 99 3.33 9.91 4.39
C ILE A 99 2.65 9.16 5.55
N VAL A 100 1.36 8.86 5.42
CA VAL A 100 0.60 8.11 6.42
C VAL A 100 0.01 6.87 5.76
N PHE A 101 0.52 5.69 6.13
CA PHE A 101 -0.08 4.42 5.74
C PHE A 101 -1.28 4.10 6.63
N LEU A 102 -2.40 3.73 6.01
CA LEU A 102 -3.67 3.46 6.65
C LEU A 102 -4.12 2.04 6.33
N SER A 103 -4.33 1.23 7.37
CA SER A 103 -4.82 -0.14 7.22
C SER A 103 -5.59 -0.60 8.44
N ASN A 104 -6.41 -1.63 8.29
CA ASN A 104 -6.99 -2.42 9.39
C ASN A 104 -6.07 -3.57 9.82
N VAL A 105 -5.00 -3.86 9.08
CA VAL A 105 -4.08 -4.98 9.38
C VAL A 105 -3.05 -4.55 10.42
N GLN A 106 -3.19 -5.01 11.67
CA GLN A 106 -2.30 -4.59 12.77
C GLN A 106 -0.82 -4.89 12.52
N TYR A 107 -0.50 -5.98 11.82
CA TYR A 107 0.88 -6.40 11.61
C TYR A 107 1.74 -5.35 10.90
N ILE A 108 1.13 -4.43 10.14
CA ILE A 108 1.89 -3.39 9.42
C ILE A 108 2.61 -2.42 10.34
N GLN A 109 2.23 -2.35 11.62
CA GLN A 109 2.95 -1.55 12.63
C GLN A 109 4.42 -1.97 12.78
N ASN A 110 4.78 -3.19 12.37
CA ASN A 110 6.15 -3.69 12.39
C ASN A 110 6.97 -3.30 11.13
N TYR A 111 6.37 -2.53 10.20
CA TYR A 111 7.06 -2.12 8.99
C TYR A 111 8.20 -1.14 9.32
N PRO A 112 9.45 -1.43 8.90
CA PRO A 112 10.57 -0.53 9.12
C PRO A 112 10.39 0.73 8.28
N LYS A 113 10.24 1.88 8.94
CA LYS A 113 9.86 3.13 8.27
C LYS A 113 10.75 4.31 8.68
N PRO A 114 10.96 5.29 7.79
CA PRO A 114 11.57 6.58 8.10
C PRO A 114 10.76 7.40 9.11
N GLU A 115 11.37 8.47 9.66
CA GLU A 115 10.74 9.32 10.69
C GLU A 115 9.51 10.07 10.18
N ASN A 116 9.52 10.53 8.94
CA ASN A 116 8.41 11.26 8.30
C ASN A 116 7.29 10.35 7.76
N VAL A 117 7.32 9.06 8.11
CA VAL A 117 6.30 8.07 7.75
C VAL A 117 5.56 7.64 9.01
N GLU A 118 4.23 7.72 8.99
CA GLU A 118 3.35 7.24 10.05
C GLU A 118 2.51 6.06 9.59
N ILE A 119 2.05 5.27 10.57
CA ILE A 119 1.17 4.13 10.35
C ILE A 119 -0.05 4.29 11.24
N GLY A 120 -1.22 4.44 10.62
CA GLY A 120 -2.52 4.50 11.28
C GLY A 120 -3.27 3.18 11.14
N ILE A 121 -3.49 2.49 12.28
CA ILE A 121 -4.41 1.34 12.31
C ILE A 121 -5.84 1.84 12.51
N LEU A 122 -6.70 1.48 11.56
CA LEU A 122 -8.08 1.94 11.49
C LEU A 122 -9.05 0.78 11.81
N PRO A 123 -10.19 1.07 12.46
CA PRO A 123 -11.25 0.07 12.63
C PRO A 123 -11.70 -0.47 11.27
N TYR A 124 -12.00 -1.77 11.23
CA TYR A 124 -12.53 -2.42 10.03
C TYR A 124 -13.90 -1.82 9.65
N HIS A 125 -14.15 -1.66 8.35
CA HIS A 125 -15.39 -1.12 7.76
C HIS A 125 -15.75 0.33 8.09
N LYS A 126 -14.83 1.11 8.66
CA LYS A 126 -15.10 2.53 8.95
C LYS A 126 -14.98 3.40 7.70
N PHE A 127 -14.11 3.05 6.76
CA PHE A 127 -13.82 3.87 5.59
C PHE A 127 -14.00 3.06 4.29
N PRO A 128 -14.74 3.58 3.28
CA PRO A 128 -14.92 2.89 2.00
C PRO A 128 -13.61 2.48 1.33
N ARG A 129 -12.58 3.33 1.44
CA ARG A 129 -11.23 3.08 0.91
C ARG A 129 -10.56 1.80 1.41
N GLN A 130 -10.86 1.38 2.64
CA GLN A 130 -10.35 0.10 3.17
C GLN A 130 -10.92 -1.09 2.40
N LYS A 131 -12.21 -1.02 2.03
CA LYS A 131 -12.86 -2.05 1.23
C LYS A 131 -12.28 -2.05 -0.19
N GLU A 132 -12.17 -0.88 -0.81
CA GLU A 132 -11.64 -0.72 -2.17
C GLU A 132 -10.23 -1.31 -2.29
N VAL A 133 -9.31 -0.98 -1.36
CA VAL A 133 -7.93 -1.49 -1.43
C VAL A 133 -7.86 -3.01 -1.20
N HIS A 134 -8.71 -3.58 -0.34
CA HIS A 134 -8.80 -5.02 -0.18
C HIS A 134 -9.36 -5.72 -1.43
N ASP A 135 -10.35 -5.12 -2.10
CA ASP A 135 -10.91 -5.64 -3.34
C ASP A 135 -9.84 -5.63 -4.45
N MET A 136 -9.05 -4.56 -4.55
CA MET A 136 -7.91 -4.47 -5.48
C MET A 136 -6.84 -5.54 -5.21
N ALA A 137 -6.43 -5.70 -3.95
CA ALA A 137 -5.46 -6.75 -3.57
C ALA A 137 -5.99 -8.15 -3.88
N SER A 138 -7.28 -8.40 -3.62
CA SER A 138 -7.94 -9.67 -3.91
C SER A 138 -8.05 -9.92 -5.42
N GLN A 139 -8.28 -8.87 -6.20
CA GLN A 139 -8.33 -8.99 -7.66
C GLN A 139 -6.95 -9.32 -8.23
N ALA A 140 -5.89 -8.61 -7.81
CA ALA A 140 -4.52 -8.89 -8.26
C ALA A 140 -4.08 -10.33 -7.96
N MET A 141 -4.46 -10.86 -6.80
CA MET A 141 -4.25 -12.27 -6.44
C MET A 141 -5.01 -13.23 -7.37
N ARG A 142 -6.29 -12.95 -7.67
CA ARG A 142 -7.13 -13.76 -8.56
C ARG A 142 -6.62 -13.73 -10.01
N ASP A 143 -6.18 -12.57 -10.48
CA ASP A 143 -5.63 -12.40 -11.81
C ASP A 143 -4.34 -13.20 -11.96
N LEU A 144 -3.44 -13.13 -10.97
CA LEU A 144 -2.23 -13.96 -10.95
C LEU A 144 -2.58 -15.46 -11.04
N ARG A 145 -3.53 -15.93 -10.22
CA ARG A 145 -3.99 -17.32 -10.24
C ARG A 145 -4.56 -17.73 -11.60
N SER A 146 -5.30 -16.82 -12.24
CA SER A 146 -5.97 -17.07 -13.51
C SER A 146 -5.03 -16.95 -14.72
N SER A 147 -3.91 -16.24 -14.57
CA SER A 147 -2.93 -16.02 -15.63
C SER A 147 -2.10 -17.25 -16.01
N GLY A 148 -2.14 -18.32 -15.20
CA GLY A 148 -1.38 -19.55 -15.46
C GLY A 148 0.13 -19.43 -15.19
N GLU A 149 0.64 -18.24 -14.86
CA GLU A 149 1.95 -18.10 -14.23
C GLU A 149 1.93 -18.97 -12.95
N GLY A 150 2.83 -19.94 -12.82
CA GLY A 150 2.83 -20.88 -11.68
C GLY A 150 2.24 -22.27 -11.95
N VAL A 151 1.57 -22.53 -13.09
CA VAL A 151 1.19 -23.89 -13.52
C VAL A 151 2.27 -24.45 -14.45
N ASN A 152 3.47 -24.64 -13.93
CA ASN A 152 4.53 -25.43 -14.58
C ASN A 152 5.40 -26.06 -13.49
N THR A 153 4.87 -27.11 -12.86
CA THR A 153 5.64 -28.17 -12.20
C THR A 153 4.83 -29.45 -12.20
#